data_AF-A0A958FFM6-F1
#
_entry.id   AF-A0A958FFM6-F1
#
_cell.length_a   1.000
_cell.length_b   1.000
_cell.length_c   1.000
_cell.angle_alpha   90.00
_cell.angle_beta   90.00
_cell.angle_gamma   90.00
#
_symmetry.space_group_name_H-M   'P 1'
#
loop_
_entity.id
_entity.type
_entity.pdbx_description
1 polymer ?
#
loop_
_entity_poly.entity_id
_entity_poly.type
_entity_poly.pdbx_seq_one_letter_code
_entity_poly.pdbx_strand_id
1 'polypeptide(L)'
;MLRPIIRNLFPAWLAGMVIFLPLAAQQPPPKCGMAHRLETYAAATPAERALLKENRRAQQQGLTETYLSPSGHFLIYYETSGIDAIPDYDRNSDGTPDYLEFVAKAFDRAWEVE
;
A
#
# COMPACT_ATOMS: atom_id res chain seq x y z
N MET A 1 -62.83 -25.02 -22.98
CA MET A 1 -62.42 -23.65 -22.65
C MET A 1 -60.98 -23.45 -23.13
N LEU A 2 -60.77 -22.45 -23.98
CA LEU A 2 -59.55 -22.22 -24.78
C LEU A 2 -58.35 -21.83 -23.90
N ARG A 3 -57.16 -22.37 -24.22
CA ARG A 3 -55.86 -21.82 -23.77
C ARG A 3 -55.40 -20.75 -24.77
N PRO A 4 -55.00 -19.54 -24.36
CA PRO A 4 -54.36 -18.60 -25.26
C PRO A 4 -52.89 -18.98 -25.50
N ILE A 5 -52.53 -19.09 -26.77
CA ILE A 5 -51.18 -19.27 -27.30
C ILE A 5 -50.45 -17.93 -27.15
N ILE A 6 -49.46 -17.85 -26.26
CA ILE A 6 -48.55 -16.72 -26.19
C ILE A 6 -47.50 -16.92 -27.30
N ARG A 7 -47.67 -16.23 -28.44
CA ARG A 7 -46.63 -16.13 -29.47
C ARG A 7 -45.54 -15.23 -28.92
N ASN A 8 -44.42 -15.83 -28.50
CA ASN A 8 -43.15 -15.15 -28.29
C ASN A 8 -42.74 -14.45 -29.57
N LEU A 9 -42.88 -13.13 -29.60
CA LEU A 9 -42.35 -12.26 -30.65
C LEU A 9 -41.03 -11.69 -30.13
N PHE A 10 -39.96 -12.48 -30.19
CA PHE A 10 -38.60 -11.94 -30.03
C PHE A 10 -38.15 -11.36 -31.37
N PRO A 11 -37.85 -10.05 -31.48
CA PRO A 11 -37.32 -9.50 -32.71
C PRO A 11 -35.90 -10.02 -32.95
N ALA A 12 -35.66 -10.56 -34.16
CA ALA A 12 -34.44 -11.23 -34.59
C ALA A 12 -33.24 -10.29 -34.88
N TRP A 13 -33.13 -9.13 -34.22
CA TRP A 13 -32.14 -8.09 -34.52
C TRP A 13 -31.08 -7.88 -33.43
N LEU A 14 -30.80 -8.89 -32.62
CA LEU A 14 -29.73 -8.86 -31.60
C LEU A 14 -28.68 -9.95 -31.85
N ALA A 15 -28.41 -10.28 -33.11
CA ALA A 15 -27.28 -11.12 -33.48
C ALA A 15 -26.19 -10.25 -34.11
N GLY A 16 -25.18 -9.86 -33.32
CA GLY A 16 -23.95 -9.34 -33.89
C GLY A 16 -23.43 -8.03 -33.33
N MET A 17 -23.41 -7.86 -32.01
CA MET A 17 -22.50 -6.89 -31.39
C MET A 17 -21.58 -7.68 -30.47
N VAL A 18 -20.47 -8.16 -31.02
CA VAL A 18 -19.34 -8.66 -30.22
C VAL A 18 -18.78 -7.44 -29.52
N ILE A 19 -19.22 -7.21 -28.28
CA ILE A 19 -18.65 -6.18 -27.43
C ILE A 19 -17.23 -6.66 -27.12
N PHE A 20 -16.24 -6.12 -27.83
CA PHE A 20 -14.85 -6.18 -27.41
C PHE A 20 -14.76 -5.32 -26.15
N LEU A 21 -15.05 -5.92 -24.99
CA LEU A 21 -14.61 -5.34 -23.73
C LEU A 21 -13.07 -5.28 -23.81
N PRO A 22 -12.44 -4.11 -23.64
CA PRO A 22 -11.00 -4.09 -23.48
C PRO A 22 -10.69 -4.93 -22.25
N LEU A 23 -9.94 -6.01 -22.44
CA LEU A 23 -9.38 -6.77 -21.34
C LEU A 23 -8.48 -5.77 -20.60
N ALA A 24 -8.96 -5.26 -19.46
CA ALA A 24 -8.16 -4.38 -18.63
C ALA A 24 -6.86 -5.11 -18.34
N ALA A 25 -5.75 -4.59 -18.87
CA ALA A 25 -4.44 -5.17 -18.66
C ALA A 25 -4.21 -5.17 -17.14
N GLN A 26 -4.24 -6.35 -16.52
CA GLN A 26 -3.81 -6.51 -15.14
C GLN A 26 -2.37 -6.05 -15.07
N GLN A 27 -2.14 -4.91 -14.42
CA GLN A 27 -0.80 -4.43 -14.16
C GLN A 27 -0.05 -5.53 -13.41
N PRO A 28 1.22 -5.82 -13.75
CA PRO A 28 2.00 -6.79 -13.01
C PRO A 28 2.00 -6.41 -11.53
N PRO A 29 1.99 -7.39 -10.60
CA PRO A 29 1.97 -7.09 -9.19
C PRO A 29 3.16 -6.18 -8.85
N PRO A 30 2.94 -5.09 -8.09
CA PRO A 30 4.02 -4.16 -7.77
C PRO A 30 5.12 -4.93 -7.04
N LYS A 31 6.36 -4.83 -7.55
CA LYS A 31 7.53 -5.50 -6.95
C LYS A 31 7.82 -4.99 -5.54
N CYS A 32 7.59 -3.69 -5.33
CA CYS A 32 7.73 -3.02 -4.04
C CYS A 32 6.41 -2.34 -3.68
N GLY A 33 5.91 -2.58 -2.47
CA GLY A 33 4.59 -2.11 -2.07
C GLY A 33 4.50 -0.62 -1.73
N MET A 34 5.62 0.12 -1.64
CA MET A 34 5.61 1.50 -1.14
C MET A 34 4.93 2.48 -2.11
N ALA A 35 5.35 2.52 -3.37
CA ALA A 35 4.74 3.39 -4.39
C ALA A 35 3.23 3.10 -4.53
N HIS A 36 2.86 1.82 -4.61
CA HIS A 36 1.46 1.41 -4.63
C HIS A 36 0.69 1.85 -3.36
N ARG A 37 1.31 1.78 -2.18
CA ARG A 37 0.71 2.29 -0.94
C ARG A 37 0.52 3.81 -0.97
N LEU A 38 1.42 4.57 -1.57
CA LEU A 38 1.27 6.02 -1.72
C LEU A 38 0.14 6.38 -2.69
N GLU A 39 0.07 5.71 -3.83
CA GLU A 39 -1.00 5.91 -4.82
C GLU A 39 -2.37 5.58 -4.22
N THR A 40 -2.50 4.43 -3.57
CA THR A 40 -3.74 4.06 -2.88
C THR A 40 -4.12 5.06 -1.81
N TYR A 41 -3.16 5.59 -1.06
CA TYR A 41 -3.40 6.62 -0.05
C TYR A 41 -3.83 7.96 -0.66
N ALA A 42 -3.22 8.35 -1.77
CA ALA A 42 -3.54 9.59 -2.48
C ALA A 42 -4.93 9.55 -3.12
N ALA A 43 -5.33 8.39 -3.65
CA ALA A 43 -6.64 8.15 -4.25
C ALA A 43 -7.76 7.91 -3.24
N ALA A 44 -7.43 7.57 -1.99
CA ALA A 44 -8.41 7.16 -0.97
C ALA A 44 -9.26 8.34 -0.44
N THR A 45 -10.54 8.05 -0.19
CA THR A 45 -11.48 8.94 0.50
C THR A 45 -11.05 9.19 1.95
N PRO A 46 -11.57 10.24 2.63
CA PRO A 46 -11.26 10.48 4.04
C PRO A 46 -11.55 9.28 4.96
N ALA A 47 -12.65 8.56 4.72
CA ALA A 47 -13.03 7.38 5.51
C ALA A 47 -12.06 6.19 5.27
N GLU A 48 -11.70 5.92 4.01
CA GLU A 48 -10.72 4.88 3.68
C GLU A 48 -9.34 5.20 4.26
N ARG A 49 -8.90 6.47 4.18
CA ARG A 49 -7.64 6.90 4.81
C ARG A 49 -7.64 6.71 6.32
N ALA A 50 -8.78 6.90 6.98
CA ALA A 50 -8.91 6.62 8.41
C ALA A 50 -8.71 5.12 8.70
N LEU A 51 -9.38 4.25 7.93
CA LEU A 51 -9.20 2.80 8.05
C LEU A 51 -7.76 2.35 7.80
N LEU A 52 -7.09 2.90 6.77
CA LEU A 52 -5.68 2.61 6.49
C LEU A 52 -4.77 3.02 7.65
N LYS A 53 -5.06 4.14 8.33
CA LYS A 53 -4.33 4.57 9.53
C LYS A 53 -4.57 3.62 10.70
N GLU A 54 -5.81 3.16 10.90
CA GLU A 54 -6.15 2.21 11.97
C GLU A 54 -5.46 0.86 11.77
N ASN A 55 -5.49 0.29 10.56
CA ASN A 55 -4.78 -0.95 10.23
C ASN A 55 -3.28 -0.83 10.49
N ARG A 56 -2.66 0.30 10.12
CA ARG A 56 -1.25 0.56 10.40
C ARG A 56 -0.97 0.59 11.91
N ARG A 57 -1.81 1.26 12.69
CA ARG A 57 -1.65 1.31 14.16
C ARG A 57 -1.75 -0.07 14.80
N ALA A 58 -2.65 -0.92 14.31
CA ALA A 58 -2.75 -2.30 14.78
C ALA A 58 -1.48 -3.11 14.49
N GLN A 59 -0.84 -2.92 13.34
CA GLN A 59 0.43 -3.57 13.01
C GLN A 59 1.62 -3.07 13.83
N GLN A 60 1.53 -1.87 14.41
CA GLN A 60 2.58 -1.24 15.20
C GLN A 60 2.50 -1.59 16.69
N GLN A 61 1.54 -2.42 17.11
CA GLN A 61 1.38 -2.83 18.51
C GLN A 61 2.58 -3.69 18.94
N GLY A 62 3.57 -3.07 19.59
CA GLY A 62 4.77 -3.73 20.13
C GLY A 62 6.03 -2.88 20.03
N LEU A 63 6.16 -2.11 18.95
CA LEU A 63 7.33 -1.26 18.71
C LEU A 63 7.28 0.00 19.57
N THR A 64 8.25 0.15 20.47
CA THR A 64 8.28 1.26 21.43
C THR A 64 9.17 2.42 21.01
N GLU A 65 10.22 2.17 20.23
CA GLU A 65 11.17 3.20 19.84
C GLU A 65 10.90 3.71 18.43
N THR A 66 11.10 5.03 18.24
CA THR A 66 10.87 5.68 16.94
C THR A 66 11.98 6.67 16.61
N TYR A 67 12.33 6.73 15.33
CA TYR A 67 13.32 7.65 14.79
C TYR A 67 12.79 8.28 13.52
N LEU A 68 12.78 9.62 13.46
CA LEU A 68 12.38 10.37 12.28
C LEU A 68 13.58 10.53 11.36
N SER A 69 13.43 10.20 10.07
CA SER A 69 14.50 10.39 9.10
C SER A 69 14.90 11.87 8.97
N PRO A 70 16.16 12.19 8.64
CA PRO A 70 16.63 13.56 8.51
C PRO A 70 15.78 14.44 7.58
N SER A 71 15.24 13.88 6.49
CA SER A 71 14.36 14.61 5.58
C SER A 71 12.92 14.79 6.11
N GLY A 72 12.54 14.07 7.16
CA GLY A 72 11.20 14.09 7.75
C GLY A 72 10.14 13.28 7.01
N HIS A 73 10.52 12.48 6.01
CA HIS A 73 9.56 11.69 5.22
C HIS A 73 9.19 10.35 5.89
N PHE A 74 10.10 9.78 6.68
CA PHE A 74 9.91 8.45 7.25
C PHE A 74 10.04 8.47 8.77
N LEU A 75 9.01 7.95 9.44
CA LEU A 75 9.09 7.58 10.85
C LEU A 75 9.40 6.08 10.94
N ILE A 76 10.58 5.75 11.43
CA ILE A 76 11.10 4.39 11.55
C ILE A 76 10.83 3.90 12.96
N TYR A 77 10.22 2.73 13.06
CA TYR A 77 9.99 2.02 14.32
C TYR A 77 11.06 0.95 14.46
N TYR A 78 11.67 0.84 15.64
CA TYR A 78 12.76 -0.09 15.88
C TYR A 78 12.79 -0.55 17.33
N GLU A 79 13.60 -1.56 17.60
CA GLU A 79 13.90 -2.06 18.95
C GLU A 79 15.40 -2.32 19.05
N THR A 80 16.00 -2.04 20.20
CA THR A 80 17.41 -2.35 20.50
C THR A 80 17.56 -3.65 21.32
N SER A 81 16.45 -4.30 21.64
CA SER A 81 16.41 -5.57 22.38
C SER A 81 15.30 -6.47 21.83
N GLY A 82 15.44 -7.78 21.96
CA GLY A 82 14.50 -8.75 21.38
C GLY A 82 15.10 -9.53 20.20
N ILE A 83 14.27 -10.33 19.53
CA ILE A 83 14.71 -11.22 18.45
C ILE A 83 15.00 -10.46 17.14
N ASP A 84 14.25 -9.39 16.88
CA ASP A 84 14.34 -8.56 15.68
C ASP A 84 15.04 -7.22 15.96
N ALA A 85 15.83 -7.17 17.03
CA ALA A 85 16.52 -5.97 17.47
C ALA A 85 17.60 -5.53 16.48
N ILE A 86 17.72 -4.21 16.29
CA ILE A 86 18.86 -3.64 15.58
C ILE A 86 20.11 -3.65 16.49
N PRO A 87 21.31 -3.62 15.89
CA PRO A 87 22.52 -3.38 16.66
C PRO A 87 22.49 -2.00 17.34
N ASP A 88 22.94 -1.93 18.59
CA ASP A 88 22.92 -0.74 19.45
C ASP A 88 24.21 0.11 19.37
N TYR A 89 25.12 -0.21 18.45
CA TYR A 89 26.39 0.50 18.34
C TYR A 89 26.19 1.94 17.85
N ASP A 90 26.77 2.88 18.59
CA ASP A 90 26.86 4.30 18.27
C ASP A 90 28.32 4.75 18.38
N ARG A 91 29.01 4.82 17.24
CA ARG A 91 30.45 5.16 17.20
C ARG A 91 30.72 6.64 17.39
N ASN A 92 29.76 7.50 17.06
CA ASN A 92 29.94 8.96 17.12
C ASN A 92 29.40 9.53 18.46
N SER A 93 28.70 8.72 19.25
CA SER A 93 28.11 9.04 20.55
C SER A 93 27.06 10.16 20.48
N ASP A 94 26.32 10.24 19.37
CA ASP A 94 25.22 11.20 19.19
C ASP A 94 23.87 10.73 19.77
N GLY A 95 23.83 9.51 20.30
CA GLY A 95 22.65 8.90 20.90
C GLY A 95 21.76 8.13 19.92
N THR A 96 22.18 7.99 18.65
CA THR A 96 21.47 7.22 17.62
C THR A 96 22.32 6.04 17.17
N PRO A 97 21.78 4.81 17.12
CA PRO A 97 22.52 3.70 16.54
C PRO A 97 22.89 3.96 15.08
N ASP A 98 24.16 3.75 14.73
CA ASP A 98 24.70 3.96 13.37
C ASP A 98 23.91 3.18 12.29
N TYR A 99 23.42 1.98 12.64
CA TYR A 99 22.58 1.19 11.73
C TYR A 99 21.28 1.92 11.37
N LEU A 100 20.64 2.55 12.37
CA LEU A 100 19.41 3.29 12.21
C LEU A 100 19.61 4.55 11.36
N GLU A 101 20.71 5.27 11.58
CA GLU A 101 21.10 6.40 10.72
C GLU A 101 21.26 5.98 9.26
N PHE A 102 21.93 4.85 9.00
CA PHE A 102 22.15 4.36 7.64
C PHE A 102 20.82 4.00 6.95
N VAL A 103 19.93 3.31 7.65
CA VAL A 103 18.59 2.97 7.14
C VAL A 103 17.81 4.25 6.82
N ALA A 104 17.82 5.25 7.69
CA ALA A 104 17.15 6.51 7.46
C ALA A 104 17.70 7.24 6.22
N LYS A 105 19.03 7.32 6.09
CA LYS A 105 19.70 7.92 4.92
C LYS A 105 19.35 7.17 3.62
N ALA A 106 19.24 5.84 3.68
CA ALA A 106 18.83 5.04 2.52
C ALA A 106 17.39 5.30 2.11
N PHE A 107 16.47 5.44 3.06
CA PHE A 107 15.07 5.77 2.78
C PHE A 107 14.91 7.19 2.23
N ASP A 108 15.60 8.16 2.82
CA ASP A 108 15.61 9.54 2.32
C ASP A 108 16.16 9.57 0.89
N ARG A 109 17.22 8.81 0.59
CA ARG A 109 17.74 8.70 -0.77
C ARG A 109 16.73 8.07 -1.73
N ALA A 110 16.05 7.00 -1.32
CA ALA A 110 15.03 6.36 -2.15
C ALA A 110 13.89 7.31 -2.49
N TRP A 111 13.46 8.13 -1.54
CA TRP A 111 12.42 9.14 -1.77
C TRP A 111 12.81 10.20 -2.82
N GLU A 112 14.09 10.52 -2.94
CA GLU A 112 14.56 11.48 -3.95
C GLU A 112 14.62 10.90 -5.36
N VAL A 113 14.71 9.58 -5.53
CA VAL A 113 15.03 8.95 -6.82
C VAL A 113 13.98 8.01 -7.38
N GLU A 114 13.11 7.46 -6.53
CA GLU A 114 12.02 6.53 -6.89
C GLU A 114 10.66 7.23 -6.89
#